data_AF-F0TJ71-F1
#
_entry.id   AF-F0TJ71-F1
#
_cell.length_a   1.000
_cell.length_b   1.000
_cell.length_c   1.000
_cell.angle_alpha   90.00
_cell.angle_beta   90.00
_cell.angle_gamma   90.00
#
_symmetry.space_group_name_H-M   'P 1'
#
loop_
_entity.id
_entity.type
_entity.pdbx_description
1 polymer ?
#
loop_
_entity_poly.entity_id
_entity_poly.type
_entity_poly.pdbx_seq_one_letter_code
_entity_poly.pdbx_strand_id
1 'polypeptide(L)'
;MAKFEFKKDEKKTTEKKPRPVKKTNISKPQETYDPLKANQKIEQELEKNTTKQATSTNGKRPVGRPKTGRKSYQTVRLLKSTVTKINALENALGIATQDETVDQAIDRVINNLTNDEKRGYDLWLDMFKKKENK
;
A
#
# COMPACT_ATOMS: atom_id res chain seq x y z
N MET A 1 -87.42 -4.85 15.64
CA MET A 1 -86.09 -5.43 15.37
C MET A 1 -85.71 -5.13 13.93
N ALA A 2 -84.77 -4.22 13.71
CA ALA A 2 -83.91 -4.16 12.54
C ALA A 2 -82.57 -3.59 13.04
N LYS A 3 -81.54 -4.43 12.98
CA LYS A 3 -80.19 -4.21 13.49
C LYS A 3 -79.41 -3.42 12.45
N PHE A 4 -79.00 -2.20 12.81
CA PHE A 4 -77.97 -1.39 12.15
C PHE A 4 -78.03 -1.25 10.62
N GLU A 5 -78.45 -0.08 10.12
CA GLU A 5 -78.26 0.29 8.72
C GLU A 5 -76.86 0.87 8.49
N PHE A 6 -76.14 0.27 7.53
CA PHE A 6 -74.80 0.68 7.12
C PHE A 6 -74.86 1.96 6.27
N LYS A 7 -74.37 3.08 6.82
CA LYS A 7 -74.14 4.30 6.02
C LYS A 7 -72.81 4.16 5.28
N LYS A 8 -72.89 3.82 3.99
CA LYS A 8 -71.75 3.76 3.09
C LYS A 8 -71.28 5.18 2.79
N ASP A 9 -70.13 5.58 3.34
CA ASP A 9 -69.52 6.88 3.02
C ASP A 9 -69.37 7.04 1.50
N GLU A 10 -70.07 8.03 0.93
CA GLU A 10 -70.00 8.41 -0.49
C GLU A 10 -68.67 9.07 -0.89
N LYS A 11 -67.66 9.08 0.01
CA LYS A 11 -66.33 9.63 -0.28
C LYS A 11 -65.38 8.66 -0.99
N LYS A 12 -65.85 7.48 -1.41
CA LYS A 12 -65.04 6.48 -2.14
C LYS A 12 -65.51 6.22 -3.59
N THR A 13 -66.35 7.08 -4.15
CA THR A 13 -66.89 6.94 -5.53
C THR A 13 -66.42 8.03 -6.49
N THR A 14 -65.35 8.77 -6.19
CA THR A 14 -64.63 9.56 -7.21
C THR A 14 -63.39 8.80 -7.67
N GLU A 15 -63.63 7.94 -8.65
CA GLU A 15 -62.70 7.50 -9.71
C GLU A 15 -61.21 7.86 -9.50
N LYS A 16 -60.45 6.98 -8.85
CA LYS A 16 -58.98 7.05 -8.96
C LYS A 16 -58.58 6.53 -10.34
N LYS A 17 -58.66 7.40 -11.36
CA LYS A 17 -58.06 7.12 -12.67
C LYS A 17 -56.56 6.90 -12.45
N PRO A 18 -55.96 5.82 -13.01
CA PRO A 18 -54.53 5.62 -12.89
C PRO A 18 -53.81 6.80 -13.57
N ARG A 19 -52.78 7.33 -12.92
CA ARG A 19 -52.02 8.47 -13.46
C ARG A 19 -51.33 8.02 -14.76
N PRO A 20 -51.39 8.82 -15.84
CA PRO A 20 -50.76 8.43 -17.10
C PRO A 20 -49.24 8.36 -16.92
N VAL A 21 -48.64 7.23 -17.33
CA VAL A 21 -47.20 7.02 -17.29
C VAL A 21 -46.57 7.74 -18.49
N LYS A 22 -45.64 8.66 -18.22
CA LYS A 22 -44.94 9.40 -19.28
C LYS A 22 -43.99 8.45 -20.01
N LYS A 23 -44.02 8.45 -21.35
CA LYS A 23 -43.06 7.70 -22.18
C LYS A 23 -41.63 8.12 -21.82
N THR A 24 -40.74 7.16 -21.64
CA THR A 24 -39.32 7.42 -21.47
C THR A 24 -38.69 7.74 -22.83
N ASN A 25 -37.91 8.83 -22.89
CA ASN A 25 -37.11 9.11 -24.07
C ASN A 25 -35.98 8.08 -24.10
N ILE A 26 -35.92 7.26 -25.16
CA ILE A 26 -34.79 6.36 -25.39
C ILE A 26 -33.55 7.23 -25.54
N SER A 27 -32.66 7.14 -24.55
CA SER A 27 -31.44 7.95 -24.49
C SER A 27 -30.54 7.57 -25.65
N LYS A 28 -30.22 8.56 -26.49
CA LYS A 28 -29.09 8.42 -27.41
C LYS A 28 -27.79 8.35 -26.60
N PRO A 29 -26.76 7.63 -27.07
CA PRO A 29 -25.46 7.60 -26.40
C PRO A 29 -24.93 9.02 -26.21
N GLN A 30 -24.40 9.31 -25.02
CA GLN A 30 -23.89 10.64 -24.69
C GLN A 30 -22.66 11.03 -25.50
N GLU A 31 -21.85 10.04 -25.92
CA GLU A 31 -20.67 10.26 -26.74
C GLU A 31 -20.57 9.17 -27.81
N THR A 32 -20.26 9.60 -29.03
CA THR A 32 -19.90 8.71 -30.13
C THR A 32 -18.38 8.60 -30.17
N TYR A 33 -17.86 7.39 -30.36
CA TYR A 33 -16.42 7.16 -30.47
C TYR A 33 -15.85 7.95 -31.66
N ASP A 34 -14.88 8.81 -31.38
CA ASP A 34 -14.19 9.64 -32.36
C ASP A 34 -12.70 9.28 -32.33
N PRO A 35 -12.15 8.68 -33.40
CA PRO A 35 -10.78 8.14 -33.40
C PRO A 35 -9.74 9.24 -33.18
N LEU A 36 -10.02 10.49 -33.58
CA LEU A 36 -9.11 11.60 -33.38
C LEU A 36 -8.96 11.95 -31.90
N LYS A 37 -10.05 11.91 -31.11
CA LYS A 37 -10.03 12.15 -29.67
C LYS A 37 -9.35 11.02 -28.90
N ALA A 38 -9.48 9.78 -29.38
CA ALA A 38 -8.79 8.63 -28.80
C ALA A 38 -7.27 8.75 -28.99
N ASN A 39 -6.82 9.12 -30.19
CA ASN A 39 -5.40 9.29 -30.48
C ASN A 39 -4.78 10.44 -29.66
N GLN A 40 -5.48 11.58 -29.54
CA GLN A 40 -5.01 12.70 -28.71
C GLN A 40 -4.88 12.34 -27.23
N LYS A 41 -5.77 11.49 -26.69
CA LYS A 41 -5.65 10.99 -25.30
C LYS A 41 -4.43 10.09 -25.15
N ILE A 42 -4.18 9.22 -26.12
CA ILE A 42 -3.03 8.31 -26.12
C ILE A 42 -1.72 9.11 -26.20
N GLU A 43 -1.64 10.12 -27.07
CA GLU A 43 -0.49 11.02 -27.18
C GLU A 43 -0.24 11.76 -25.86
N GLN A 44 -1.28 12.31 -25.23
CA GLN A 44 -1.18 12.96 -23.92
C GLN A 44 -0.76 12.01 -22.79
N GLU A 45 -1.16 10.73 -22.85
CA GLU A 45 -0.72 9.71 -21.89
C GLU A 45 0.73 9.29 -22.11
N LEU A 46 1.17 9.19 -23.37
CA LEU A 46 2.57 8.97 -23.71
C LEU A 46 3.44 10.13 -23.22
N GLU A 47 3.04 11.38 -23.44
CA GLU A 47 3.76 12.57 -22.94
C GLU A 47 3.83 12.60 -21.41
N LYS A 48 2.75 12.20 -20.71
CA LYS A 48 2.76 12.06 -19.25
C LYS A 48 3.68 10.93 -18.78
N ASN A 49 3.85 9.86 -19.55
CA ASN A 49 4.70 8.73 -19.18
C ASN A 49 6.18 8.98 -19.51
N THR A 50 6.50 9.69 -20.60
CA THR A 50 7.87 10.17 -20.87
C THR A 50 8.28 11.25 -19.87
N THR A 51 7.33 12.10 -19.44
CA THR A 51 7.56 13.00 -18.30
C THR A 51 7.79 12.21 -17.04
N LYS A 52 6.98 11.19 -16.68
CA LYS A 52 7.20 10.36 -15.47
C LYS A 52 8.53 9.61 -15.45
N GLN A 53 9.06 9.20 -16.60
CA GLN A 53 10.40 8.58 -16.69
C GLN A 53 11.52 9.62 -16.61
N ALA A 54 11.32 10.84 -17.12
CA ALA A 54 12.24 11.97 -16.92
C ALA A 54 12.05 12.72 -15.57
N THR A 55 10.95 12.49 -14.86
CA THR A 55 10.56 13.13 -13.59
C THR A 55 10.47 12.14 -12.42
N SER A 56 11.24 11.06 -12.45
CA SER A 56 11.72 10.42 -11.20
C SER A 56 12.65 11.36 -10.39
N THR A 57 12.89 12.58 -10.89
CA THR A 57 13.69 13.63 -10.24
C THR A 57 12.93 14.94 -9.96
N ASN A 58 11.64 15.08 -10.30
CA ASN A 58 10.87 16.33 -10.06
C ASN A 58 9.74 16.24 -9.02
N GLY A 59 9.69 15.19 -8.21
CA GLY A 59 9.20 15.37 -6.84
C GLY A 59 10.32 16.11 -6.11
N LYS A 60 10.15 17.39 -5.74
CA LYS A 60 11.11 18.15 -4.94
C LYS A 60 11.63 17.23 -3.82
N ARG A 61 12.82 16.65 -4.01
CA ARG A 61 13.50 15.93 -2.95
C ARG A 61 13.58 16.94 -1.82
N PRO A 62 13.13 16.61 -0.60
CA PRO A 62 13.23 17.56 0.50
C PRO A 62 14.69 17.93 0.64
N VAL A 63 15.04 19.11 0.14
CA VAL A 63 16.34 19.75 0.29
C VAL A 63 16.37 20.25 1.72
N GLY A 64 16.81 19.36 2.61
CA GLY A 64 16.84 19.57 4.04
C GLY A 64 17.84 18.62 4.67
N ARG A 65 18.13 18.89 5.94
CA ARG A 65 18.95 18.01 6.78
C ARG A 65 18.46 16.57 6.63
N PRO A 66 19.37 15.58 6.47
CA PRO A 66 18.99 14.17 6.49
C PRO A 66 18.04 13.93 7.67
N LYS A 67 16.89 13.28 7.41
CA LYS A 67 15.90 12.97 8.47
C LYS A 67 16.62 12.20 9.57
N THR A 68 17.02 12.92 10.61
CA THR A 68 17.67 12.37 11.80
C THR A 68 16.65 11.44 12.46
N GLY A 69 17.04 10.20 12.76
CA GLY A 69 16.18 9.22 13.43
C GLY A 69 15.63 8.07 12.57
N ARG A 70 16.11 7.85 11.33
CA ARG A 70 15.74 6.63 10.57
C ARG A 70 16.44 5.37 11.04
N LYS A 71 17.61 5.49 11.66
CA LYS A 71 18.38 4.36 12.20
C LYS A 71 18.06 4.22 13.68
N SER A 72 17.60 3.03 14.08
CA SER A 72 17.47 2.62 15.48
C SER A 72 18.74 1.86 15.87
N TYR A 73 19.38 2.30 16.95
CA TYR A 73 20.59 1.65 17.47
C TYR A 73 20.26 0.89 18.75
N GLN A 74 20.79 -0.32 18.86
CA GLN A 74 20.73 -1.13 20.06
C GLN A 74 22.16 -1.42 20.52
N THR A 75 22.44 -1.28 21.81
CA THR A 75 23.78 -1.56 22.35
C THR A 75 23.87 -3.01 22.82
N VAL A 76 24.83 -3.77 22.28
CA VAL A 76 25.15 -5.13 22.72
C VAL A 76 26.44 -5.11 23.52
N ARG A 77 26.45 -5.75 24.71
CA ARG A 77 27.69 -5.91 25.49
C ARG A 77 28.46 -7.11 24.97
N LEU A 78 29.71 -6.88 24.56
CA LEU A 78 30.61 -7.89 24.02
C LEU A 78 31.90 -7.98 24.84
N LEU A 79 32.53 -9.15 24.83
CA LEU A 79 33.87 -9.34 25.38
C LEU A 79 34.91 -8.57 24.55
N LYS A 80 35.94 -8.06 25.21
CA LYS A 80 37.04 -7.31 24.54
C LYS A 80 37.72 -8.13 23.44
N SER A 81 37.85 -9.44 23.64
CA SER A 81 38.38 -10.38 22.63
C SER A 81 37.53 -10.42 21.37
N THR A 82 36.21 -10.43 21.50
CA THR A 82 35.28 -10.42 20.36
C THR A 82 35.31 -9.09 19.62
N VAL A 83 35.35 -7.97 20.33
CA VAL A 83 35.50 -6.63 19.71
C VAL A 83 36.78 -6.55 18.89
N THR A 84 37.88 -7.13 19.39
CA THR A 84 39.15 -7.17 18.64
C THR A 84 39.01 -7.96 17.34
N LYS A 85 38.25 -9.06 17.33
CA LYS A 85 37.96 -9.84 16.11
C LYS A 85 37.11 -9.04 15.10
N ILE A 86 36.09 -8.30 15.58
CA ILE A 86 35.25 -7.45 14.73
C ILE A 86 36.12 -6.36 14.08
N ASN A 87 36.97 -5.69 14.85
CA ASN A 87 37.88 -4.67 14.32
C ASN A 87 38.88 -5.25 13.31
N ALA A 88 39.39 -6.47 13.56
CA ALA A 88 40.26 -7.13 12.60
C ALA A 88 39.54 -7.45 11.28
N LEU A 89 38.28 -7.90 11.35
CA LEU A 89 37.44 -8.15 10.18
C LEU A 89 37.10 -6.87 9.41
N GLU A 90 36.77 -5.79 10.11
CA GLU A 90 36.52 -4.46 9.54
C GLU A 90 37.71 -4.00 8.68
N ASN A 91 38.91 -4.06 9.26
CA ASN A 91 40.15 -3.67 8.58
C ASN A 91 40.52 -4.62 7.43
N ALA A 92 40.29 -5.92 7.58
CA ALA A 92 40.64 -6.91 6.56
C ALA A 92 39.73 -6.82 5.32
N LEU A 93 38.45 -6.53 5.52
CA LEU A 93 37.46 -6.43 4.44
C LEU A 93 37.33 -5.00 3.88
N GLY A 94 37.95 -4.01 4.52
CA GLY A 94 37.87 -2.60 4.11
C GLY A 94 36.45 -2.04 4.25
N ILE A 95 35.67 -2.56 5.18
CA ILE A 95 34.28 -2.14 5.41
C ILE A 95 34.28 -0.83 6.19
N ALA A 96 33.38 0.09 5.83
CA ALA A 96 33.36 1.43 6.39
C ALA A 96 32.82 1.51 7.83
N THR A 97 32.04 0.51 8.27
CA THR A 97 31.42 0.50 9.60
C THR A 97 31.43 -0.88 10.25
N GLN A 98 31.53 -0.90 11.58
CA GLN A 98 31.41 -2.12 12.39
C GLN A 98 30.05 -2.80 12.24
N ASP A 99 28.98 -2.01 12.10
CA ASP A 99 27.62 -2.50 11.92
C ASP A 99 27.49 -3.35 10.65
N GLU A 100 28.00 -2.84 9.53
CA GLU A 100 28.03 -3.56 8.26
C GLU A 100 28.92 -4.81 8.30
N THR A 101 30.03 -4.76 9.06
CA THR A 101 30.89 -5.93 9.27
C THR A 101 30.17 -7.04 10.02
N VAL A 102 29.38 -6.67 11.04
CA VAL A 102 28.57 -7.62 11.81
C VAL A 102 27.43 -8.17 10.97
N ASP A 103 26.73 -7.32 10.20
CA ASP A 103 25.64 -7.73 9.30
C ASP A 103 26.12 -8.75 8.27
N GLN A 104 27.22 -8.46 7.56
CA GLN A 104 27.81 -9.40 6.61
C GLN A 104 28.27 -10.71 7.26
N ALA A 105 28.79 -10.66 8.49
CA ALA A 105 29.18 -11.86 9.21
C ALA A 105 27.96 -12.73 9.56
N ILE A 106 26.86 -12.10 9.98
CA ILE A 106 25.59 -12.77 10.26
C ILE A 106 25.02 -13.39 8.98
N ASP A 107 24.99 -12.65 7.87
CA ASP A 107 24.51 -13.16 6.58
C ASP A 107 25.29 -14.38 6.10
N ARG A 108 26.62 -14.38 6.27
CA ARG A 108 27.45 -15.56 5.96
C ARG A 108 27.09 -16.76 6.82
N VAL A 109 26.77 -16.56 8.09
CA VAL A 109 26.29 -17.63 8.97
C VAL A 109 24.92 -18.10 8.49
N ILE A 110 23.99 -17.19 8.20
CA ILE A 110 22.63 -17.47 7.69
C ILE A 110 22.68 -18.35 6.43
N ASN A 111 23.58 -18.00 5.50
CA ASN A 111 23.74 -18.74 4.25
C ASN A 111 24.35 -20.13 4.43
N ASN A 112 25.05 -20.38 5.54
CA ASN A 112 25.69 -21.66 5.85
C ASN A 112 24.82 -22.58 6.71
N LEU A 113 23.64 -22.15 7.19
CA LEU A 113 22.75 -23.00 7.97
C LEU A 113 22.07 -24.06 7.10
N THR A 114 21.72 -25.17 7.75
CA THR A 114 20.85 -26.19 7.16
C THR A 114 19.40 -25.68 7.05
N ASN A 115 18.59 -26.33 6.21
CA ASN A 115 17.21 -25.92 5.97
C ASN A 115 16.36 -25.90 7.26
N ASP A 116 16.58 -26.86 8.16
CA ASP A 116 15.83 -26.94 9.42
C ASP A 116 16.25 -25.84 10.41
N GLU A 117 17.56 -25.56 10.51
CA GLU A 117 18.05 -24.48 11.37
C GLU A 117 17.61 -23.10 10.85
N LYS A 118 17.59 -22.92 9.53
CA LYS A 118 17.07 -21.70 8.89
C LYS A 118 15.58 -21.49 9.21
N ARG A 119 14.78 -22.55 9.14
CA ARG A 119 13.36 -22.50 9.55
C ARG A 119 13.21 -22.11 11.02
N GLY A 120 14.07 -22.65 11.89
CA GLY A 120 14.10 -22.26 13.31
C GLY A 120 14.47 -20.79 13.50
N TYR A 121 15.49 -20.32 12.79
CA TYR A 121 15.91 -18.91 12.79
C TYR A 121 14.78 -17.97 12.35
N ASP A 122 14.11 -18.26 11.24
CA ASP A 122 13.02 -17.42 10.72
C ASP A 122 11.84 -17.34 11.70
N LEU A 123 11.50 -18.46 12.36
CA LEU A 123 10.46 -18.49 13.40
C LEU A 123 10.79 -17.55 14.57
N TRP A 124 12.03 -17.62 15.08
CA TRP A 124 12.47 -16.77 16.18
C TRP A 124 12.50 -15.30 15.78
N LEU A 125 12.99 -15.00 14.58
CA LEU A 125 13.03 -13.65 14.04
C LEU A 125 11.62 -13.02 13.97
N ASP A 126 10.64 -13.78 13.51
CA ASP A 126 9.24 -13.34 13.47
C ASP A 126 8.66 -13.10 14.86
N MET A 127 9.01 -13.91 15.85
CA MET A 127 8.57 -13.68 17.24
C MET A 127 9.16 -12.40 17.82
N PHE A 128 10.45 -12.12 17.60
CA PHE A 128 11.09 -10.90 18.07
C PHE A 128 10.52 -9.65 17.40
N LYS A 129 10.31 -9.68 16.07
CA LYS A 129 9.68 -8.57 15.34
C LYS A 129 8.28 -8.26 15.88
N LYS A 130 7.49 -9.28 16.20
CA LYS A 130 6.15 -9.11 16.80
C LYS A 130 6.21 -8.52 18.22
N LYS A 131 7.26 -8.84 18.99
CA LYS A 131 7.47 -8.30 20.33
C LYS A 131 7.87 -6.82 20.30
N GLU A 132 8.72 -6.42 19.35
CA GLU A 132 9.18 -5.03 19.24
C GLU A 132 8.11 -4.10 18.64
N ASN A 133 7.20 -4.63 17.82
CA ASN A 133 6.08 -3.86 17.24
C ASN A 133 4.87 -3.70 18.17
N LYS A 134 4.99 -4.07 19.46
CA LYS A 134 3.92 -4.00 20.46
C LYS A 134 4.23 -2.92 21.50
#